data_AF-A0A2H0I4T5-F1
#
_entry.id   AF-A0A2H0I4T5-F1
#
_cell.length_a   1.000
_cell.length_b   1.000
_cell.length_c   1.000
_cell.angle_alpha   90.00
_cell.angle_beta   90.00
_cell.angle_gamma   90.00
#
_symmetry.space_group_name_H-M   'P 1'
#
loop_
_entity.id
_entity.type
_entity.pdbx_description
1 polymer ?
#
loop_
_entity_poly.entity_id
_entity_poly.type
_entity_poly.pdbx_seq_one_letter_code
_entity_poly.pdbx_strand_id
1 'polypeptide(L)'
;MQKKLDDYVLPKKVLIPRPIILLVDTTYFGNIGVMAFKDALGKRIIHCRLVTNESASDYKLGVKELQDEGWVIEGIVSDGKRGLLGGFGDIPTQMCQFHQVAIIRRYVTKKPKIQANKDLKVLGELLTRTDKETFEYALDLYAETYKDFLKEKSTGADGKTRYTHKKTRSAYFSLRRNLQYLFVWYNRPGKLKIPNTTNGLEGYFSHLKSKVRIHRGLKKERKIKLILSLLLG
;
A
#
# COMPACT_ATOMS: atom_id res chain seq x y z
N MET A 1 11.82 -19.56 -29.18
CA MET A 1 10.99 -18.96 -28.11
C MET A 1 10.94 -17.42 -28.16
N GLN A 2 12.04 -16.73 -28.49
CA GLN A 2 12.09 -15.26 -28.45
C GLN A 2 11.23 -14.54 -29.52
N LYS A 3 11.18 -15.02 -30.77
CA LYS A 3 10.30 -14.46 -31.83
C LYS A 3 8.81 -14.50 -31.48
N LYS A 4 8.34 -15.58 -30.81
CA LYS A 4 6.93 -15.74 -30.41
C LYS A 4 6.42 -14.67 -29.43
N LEU A 5 7.32 -14.04 -28.68
CA LEU A 5 6.96 -12.98 -27.74
C LEU A 5 6.75 -11.65 -28.47
N ASP A 6 7.49 -11.39 -29.55
CA ASP A 6 7.39 -10.15 -30.31
C ASP A 6 6.07 -10.10 -31.10
N ASP A 7 5.59 -11.24 -31.61
CA ASP A 7 4.31 -11.36 -32.33
C ASP A 7 3.06 -11.50 -31.42
N TYR A 8 3.24 -11.75 -30.12
CA TYR A 8 2.12 -11.97 -29.21
C TYR A 8 1.35 -10.68 -28.93
N VAL A 9 0.09 -10.60 -29.36
CA VAL A 9 -0.81 -9.51 -28.97
C VAL A 9 -1.50 -9.90 -27.67
N LEU A 10 -1.45 -9.01 -26.67
CA LEU A 10 -2.16 -9.24 -25.41
C LEU A 10 -3.66 -9.41 -25.70
N PRO A 11 -4.29 -10.52 -25.28
CA PRO A 11 -5.72 -10.68 -25.46
C PRO A 11 -6.43 -9.57 -24.68
N LYS A 12 -7.08 -8.65 -25.40
CA LYS A 12 -7.88 -7.59 -24.79
C LYS A 12 -9.19 -8.24 -24.31
N LYS A 13 -9.18 -8.78 -23.09
CA LYS A 13 -10.39 -9.32 -22.47
C LYS A 13 -11.37 -8.18 -22.25
N VAL A 14 -12.54 -8.27 -22.89
CA VAL A 14 -13.64 -7.34 -22.68
C VAL A 14 -14.21 -7.63 -21.30
N LEU A 15 -13.82 -6.81 -20.32
CA LEU A 15 -14.43 -6.81 -19.00
C LEU A 15 -15.63 -5.87 -19.03
N ILE A 16 -16.74 -6.32 -18.47
CA ILE A 16 -17.95 -5.50 -18.37
C ILE A 16 -17.80 -4.59 -17.14
N PRO A 17 -17.85 -3.26 -17.31
CA PRO A 17 -17.77 -2.34 -16.19
C PRO A 17 -18.90 -2.58 -15.18
N ARG A 18 -18.55 -2.52 -13.90
CA ARG A 18 -19.47 -2.76 -12.78
C ARG A 18 -18.97 -2.07 -11.51
N PRO A 19 -19.80 -2.01 -10.45
CA PRO A 19 -19.33 -1.61 -9.13
C PRO A 19 -18.23 -2.54 -8.60
N ILE A 20 -17.11 -1.94 -8.19
CA ILE A 20 -15.94 -2.65 -7.70
C ILE A 20 -15.30 -1.96 -6.49
N ILE A 21 -14.54 -2.76 -5.75
CA ILE A 21 -13.57 -2.28 -4.76
C ILE A 21 -12.19 -2.50 -5.35
N LEU A 22 -11.43 -1.42 -5.46
CA LEU A 22 -10.19 -1.37 -6.19
C LEU A 22 -9.01 -1.53 -5.24
N LEU A 23 -8.21 -2.57 -5.42
CA LEU A 23 -6.91 -2.72 -4.78
C LEU A 23 -5.85 -2.14 -5.72
N VAL A 24 -5.03 -1.24 -5.21
CA VAL A 24 -3.95 -0.64 -5.99
C VAL A 24 -2.65 -0.80 -5.24
N ASP A 25 -1.67 -1.40 -5.89
CA ASP A 25 -0.34 -1.63 -5.32
C ASP A 25 0.70 -1.64 -6.45
N THR A 26 1.94 -1.30 -6.11
CA THR A 26 3.03 -1.16 -7.07
C THR A 26 4.14 -2.14 -6.74
N THR A 27 4.64 -2.83 -7.76
CA THR A 27 5.76 -3.77 -7.59
C THR A 27 6.88 -3.48 -8.58
N TYR A 28 8.12 -3.70 -8.14
CA TYR A 28 9.31 -3.37 -8.92
C TYR A 28 10.08 -4.63 -9.37
N PHE A 29 10.57 -4.59 -10.60
CA PHE A 29 11.39 -5.63 -11.24
C PHE A 29 12.74 -5.07 -11.71
N GLY A 30 13.54 -4.55 -10.78
CA GLY A 30 14.69 -3.71 -11.08
C GLY A 30 14.23 -2.26 -11.28
N ASN A 31 14.52 -1.66 -12.43
CA ASN A 31 14.08 -0.31 -12.79
C ASN A 31 12.69 -0.22 -13.45
N ILE A 32 11.94 -1.33 -13.47
CA ILE A 32 10.59 -1.40 -14.04
C ILE A 32 9.60 -1.48 -12.87
N GLY A 33 8.87 -0.40 -12.60
CA GLY A 33 7.74 -0.40 -11.70
C GLY A 33 6.45 -0.75 -12.46
N VAL A 34 5.60 -1.56 -11.85
CA VAL A 34 4.28 -1.90 -12.39
C VAL A 34 3.25 -1.69 -11.30
N MET A 35 2.35 -0.75 -11.55
CA MET A 35 1.18 -0.47 -10.74
C MET A 35 0.04 -1.35 -11.25
N ALA A 36 -0.54 -2.16 -10.36
CA ALA A 36 -1.64 -3.05 -10.69
C ALA A 36 -2.92 -2.59 -10.01
N PHE A 37 -4.00 -2.57 -10.78
CA PHE A 37 -5.34 -2.22 -10.34
C PHE A 37 -6.18 -3.48 -10.37
N LYS A 38 -6.51 -3.99 -9.20
CA LYS A 38 -7.19 -5.27 -9.02
C LYS A 38 -8.57 -5.06 -8.43
N ASP A 39 -9.57 -5.65 -9.06
CA ASP A 39 -10.90 -5.78 -8.49
C ASP A 39 -10.86 -6.81 -7.35
N ALA A 40 -11.14 -6.35 -6.13
CA ALA A 40 -11.14 -7.16 -4.92
C ALA A 40 -12.19 -8.29 -4.98
N LEU A 41 -13.36 -8.00 -5.54
CA LEU A 41 -14.50 -8.92 -5.59
C LEU A 41 -14.32 -9.95 -6.71
N GLY A 42 -13.97 -9.48 -7.91
CA GLY A 42 -13.72 -10.35 -9.07
C GLY A 42 -12.38 -11.07 -9.02
N LYS A 43 -11.50 -10.71 -8.06
CA LYS A 43 -10.16 -11.27 -7.83
C LYS A 43 -9.24 -11.18 -9.05
N ARG A 44 -9.47 -10.23 -9.95
CA ARG A 44 -8.75 -10.07 -11.23
C ARG A 44 -8.14 -8.68 -11.36
N ILE A 45 -7.00 -8.60 -12.05
CA ILE A 45 -6.38 -7.34 -12.43
C ILE A 45 -7.15 -6.81 -13.64
N ILE A 46 -7.66 -5.60 -13.52
CA ILE A 46 -8.50 -4.95 -14.54
C ILE A 46 -7.72 -3.91 -15.33
N HIS A 47 -6.68 -3.33 -14.72
CA HIS A 47 -5.82 -2.35 -15.35
C HIS A 47 -4.40 -2.44 -14.77
N CYS A 48 -3.40 -2.05 -15.55
CA CYS A 48 -2.03 -1.95 -15.08
C CYS A 48 -1.27 -0.83 -15.79
N ARG A 49 -0.33 -0.23 -15.08
CA ARG A 49 0.45 0.91 -15.57
C ARG A 49 1.93 0.74 -15.27
N LEU A 50 2.77 1.08 -16.23
CA LEU A 50 4.21 1.12 -16.03
C LEU A 50 4.60 2.43 -15.36
N VAL A 51 5.40 2.34 -14.31
CA VAL A 51 5.87 3.50 -13.56
C VAL A 51 7.39 3.42 -13.38
N THR A 52 8.06 4.55 -13.54
CA THR A 52 9.49 4.68 -13.23
C THR A 52 9.65 4.92 -11.73
N ASN A 53 8.98 5.96 -11.24
CA ASN A 53 8.84 6.27 -9.82
C ASN A 53 7.36 6.30 -9.49
N GLU A 54 6.98 5.61 -8.44
CA GLU A 54 5.62 5.63 -7.95
C GLU A 54 5.26 7.04 -7.49
N SER A 55 4.20 7.64 -8.04
CA SER A 55 3.72 8.97 -7.65
C SER A 55 2.21 8.96 -7.39
N ALA A 56 1.73 9.88 -6.55
CA ALA A 56 0.29 9.96 -6.27
C ALA A 56 -0.54 10.32 -7.52
N SER A 57 0.05 11.04 -8.49
CA SER A 57 -0.59 11.33 -9.78
C SER A 57 -0.85 10.07 -10.59
N ASP A 58 0.04 9.08 -10.53
CA ASP A 58 -0.10 7.84 -11.28
C ASP A 58 -1.30 7.02 -10.82
N TYR A 59 -1.54 7.00 -9.51
CA TYR A 59 -2.72 6.36 -8.93
C TYR A 59 -4.00 7.06 -9.37
N LYS A 60 -4.04 8.40 -9.29
CA LYS A 60 -5.20 9.20 -9.67
C LYS A 60 -5.52 9.04 -11.15
N LEU A 61 -4.49 9.01 -12.00
CA LEU A 61 -4.66 8.82 -13.43
C LEU A 61 -5.25 7.44 -13.74
N GLY A 62 -4.70 6.36 -13.16
CA GLY A 62 -5.26 5.01 -13.40
C GLY A 62 -6.67 4.83 -12.84
N VAL A 63 -7.01 5.49 -11.73
CA VAL A 63 -8.39 5.55 -11.22
C VAL A 63 -9.30 6.30 -12.20
N LYS A 64 -8.85 7.43 -12.75
CA LYS A 64 -9.62 8.20 -13.73
C LYS A 64 -9.84 7.42 -15.02
N GLU A 65 -8.79 6.76 -15.55
CA GLU A 65 -8.89 5.92 -16.74
C GLU A 65 -9.94 4.81 -16.57
N LEU A 66 -9.97 4.17 -15.40
CA LEU A 66 -11.01 3.19 -15.08
C LEU A 66 -12.41 3.81 -15.02
N GLN A 67 -12.56 5.02 -14.48
CA GLN A 67 -13.85 5.71 -14.48
C GLN A 67 -14.30 6.08 -15.90
N ASP A 68 -13.37 6.55 -16.74
CA ASP A 68 -13.63 6.89 -18.15
C ASP A 68 -14.00 5.64 -18.97
N GLU A 69 -13.48 4.47 -18.59
CA GLU A 69 -13.89 3.15 -19.12
C GLU A 69 -15.26 2.67 -18.60
N GLY A 70 -15.90 3.43 -17.69
CA GLY A 70 -17.23 3.15 -17.16
C GLY A 70 -17.27 2.37 -15.84
N TRP A 71 -16.12 2.14 -15.19
CA TRP A 71 -16.08 1.43 -13.90
C TRP A 71 -16.60 2.32 -12.77
N VAL A 72 -17.45 1.75 -11.92
CA VAL A 72 -17.93 2.41 -10.70
C VAL A 72 -17.04 1.97 -9.54
N ILE A 73 -16.18 2.86 -9.05
CA ILE A 73 -15.24 2.57 -7.96
C ILE A 73 -15.89 2.97 -6.64
N GLU A 74 -16.36 1.99 -5.88
CA GLU A 74 -17.05 2.21 -4.60
C GLU A 74 -16.09 2.30 -3.41
N GLY A 75 -14.85 1.86 -3.59
CA GLY A 75 -13.82 1.97 -2.57
C GLY A 75 -12.44 1.63 -3.12
N ILE A 76 -11.41 2.20 -2.51
CA ILE A 76 -10.01 2.01 -2.90
C ILE A 76 -9.24 1.51 -1.69
N VAL A 77 -8.37 0.52 -1.89
CA VAL A 77 -7.37 0.08 -0.91
C VAL A 77 -6.00 0.27 -1.53
N SER A 78 -5.15 1.08 -0.91
CA SER A 78 -3.83 1.40 -1.44
C SER A 78 -2.76 1.51 -0.36
N ASP A 79 -1.50 1.65 -0.77
CA ASP A 79 -0.43 2.03 0.16
C ASP A 79 -0.68 3.44 0.74
N GLY A 80 -0.19 3.71 1.95
CA GLY A 80 -0.35 5.00 2.61
C GLY A 80 0.65 6.05 2.17
N LYS A 81 0.82 6.19 0.85
CA LYS A 81 1.70 7.20 0.29
C LYS A 81 1.17 8.59 0.66
N ARG A 82 2.08 9.49 1.03
CA ARG A 82 1.71 10.86 1.40
C ARG A 82 1.02 11.56 0.23
N GLY A 83 -0.15 12.16 0.49
CA GLY A 83 -0.95 12.86 -0.53
C GLY A 83 -1.80 11.97 -1.43
N LEU A 84 -1.74 10.64 -1.26
CA LEU A 84 -2.55 9.69 -2.01
C LEU A 84 -3.95 9.52 -1.41
N LEU A 85 -4.02 9.21 -0.11
CA LEU A 85 -5.24 8.76 0.56
C LEU A 85 -6.38 9.80 0.60
N GLY A 86 -6.04 11.09 0.59
CA GLY A 86 -7.03 12.19 0.50
C GLY A 86 -7.27 12.67 -0.93
N GLY A 87 -6.76 11.95 -1.94
CA GLY A 87 -6.68 12.42 -3.31
C GLY A 87 -7.80 11.94 -4.25
N PHE A 88 -8.72 11.12 -3.76
CA PHE A 88 -9.74 10.43 -4.56
C PHE A 88 -11.16 10.98 -4.38
N GLY A 89 -11.29 12.21 -3.87
CA GLY A 89 -12.59 12.84 -3.62
C GLY A 89 -13.42 12.07 -2.60
N ASP A 90 -14.69 11.81 -2.93
CA ASP A 90 -15.64 11.14 -2.05
C ASP A 90 -15.47 9.61 -1.99
N ILE A 91 -14.55 9.05 -2.79
CA ILE A 91 -14.35 7.60 -2.84
C ILE A 91 -13.73 7.13 -1.50
N PRO A 92 -14.40 6.18 -0.81
CA PRO A 92 -13.88 5.54 0.39
C PRO A 92 -12.47 4.99 0.18
N THR A 93 -11.46 5.59 0.83
CA THR A 93 -10.06 5.17 0.64
C THR A 93 -9.47 4.58 1.91
N GLN A 94 -9.21 3.28 1.87
CA GLN A 94 -8.55 2.51 2.89
C GLN A 94 -7.03 2.47 2.63
N MET A 95 -6.24 2.76 3.66
CA MET A 95 -4.83 2.43 3.68
C MET A 95 -4.66 0.95 4.06
N CYS A 96 -3.83 0.24 3.30
CA CYS A 96 -3.48 -1.14 3.61
C CYS A 96 -2.80 -1.25 4.99
N GLN A 97 -3.41 -2.00 5.91
CA GLN A 97 -2.89 -2.15 7.26
C GLN A 97 -1.49 -2.80 7.27
N PHE A 98 -1.19 -3.77 6.39
CA PHE A 98 0.15 -4.36 6.31
C PHE A 98 1.24 -3.36 5.92
N HIS A 99 0.93 -2.43 5.01
CA HIS A 99 1.85 -1.35 4.68
C HIS A 99 2.08 -0.42 5.87
N GLN A 100 1.03 -0.12 6.65
CA GLN A 100 1.17 0.62 7.90
C GLN A 100 2.07 -0.13 8.90
N VAL A 101 1.86 -1.44 9.09
CA VAL A 101 2.74 -2.27 9.94
C VAL A 101 4.18 -2.26 9.42
N ALA A 102 4.39 -2.31 8.10
CA ALA A 102 5.71 -2.22 7.50
C ALA A 102 6.37 -0.86 7.73
N ILE A 103 5.61 0.25 7.75
CA ILE A 103 6.13 1.57 8.16
C ILE A 103 6.65 1.51 9.61
N ILE A 104 5.87 0.94 10.53
CA ILE A 104 6.29 0.81 11.94
C ILE A 104 7.56 -0.03 12.06
N ARG A 105 7.61 -1.19 11.39
CA ARG A 105 8.79 -2.07 11.37
C ARG A 105 10.02 -1.46 10.71
N ARG A 106 9.88 -0.42 9.88
CA ARG A 106 11.04 0.30 9.30
C ARG A 106 11.63 1.29 10.30
N TYR A 107 10.79 1.95 11.08
CA TYR A 107 11.24 2.91 12.10
C TYR A 107 11.73 2.21 13.37
N VAL A 108 11.02 1.17 13.79
CA VAL A 108 11.34 0.35 14.95
C VAL A 108 12.16 -0.85 14.48
N THR A 109 13.34 -1.07 15.06
CA THR A 109 14.17 -2.22 14.68
C THR A 109 13.44 -3.54 14.96
N LYS A 110 13.81 -4.63 14.26
CA LYS A 110 13.17 -5.96 14.43
C LYS A 110 13.18 -6.45 15.89
N LYS A 111 14.26 -6.12 16.63
CA LYS A 111 14.47 -6.42 18.05
C LYS A 111 14.76 -5.09 18.80
N PRO A 112 13.73 -4.31 19.16
CA PRO A 112 13.94 -3.05 19.84
C PRO A 112 14.36 -3.28 21.29
N LYS A 113 15.37 -2.54 21.76
CA LYS A 113 15.84 -2.59 23.15
C LYS A 113 15.01 -1.69 24.07
N ILE A 114 14.67 -0.50 23.58
CA ILE A 114 13.90 0.52 24.29
C ILE A 114 12.43 0.09 24.43
N GLN A 115 11.84 0.23 25.63
CA GLN A 115 10.48 -0.19 25.92
C GLN A 115 9.44 0.52 25.03
N ALA A 116 9.53 1.84 24.87
CA ALA A 116 8.67 2.61 23.97
C ALA A 116 8.62 2.05 22.54
N ASN A 117 9.73 1.48 22.05
CA ASN A 117 9.79 0.85 20.73
C ASN A 117 9.19 -0.57 20.72
N LYS A 118 9.34 -1.34 21.81
CA LYS A 118 8.68 -2.64 21.95
C LYS A 118 7.16 -2.48 21.94
N ASP A 119 6.64 -1.54 22.71
CA ASP A 119 5.20 -1.30 22.82
C ASP A 119 4.63 -0.80 21.49
N LEU A 120 5.35 0.08 20.78
CA LEU A 120 4.93 0.54 19.47
C LEU A 120 4.91 -0.58 18.42
N LYS A 121 5.82 -1.56 18.54
CA LYS A 121 5.80 -2.76 17.69
C LYS A 121 4.58 -3.63 17.98
N VAL A 122 4.26 -3.85 19.25
CA VAL A 122 3.05 -4.58 19.66
C VAL A 122 1.80 -3.89 19.13
N LEU A 123 1.73 -2.56 19.27
CA LEU A 123 0.63 -1.77 18.73
C LEU A 123 0.52 -1.90 17.20
N GLY A 124 1.64 -1.88 16.47
CA GLY A 124 1.65 -2.15 15.04
C GLY A 124 1.11 -3.54 14.67
N GLU A 125 1.40 -4.57 15.47
CA GLU A 125 0.89 -5.93 15.25
C GLU A 125 -0.61 -6.06 15.59
N LEU A 126 -1.06 -5.32 16.61
CA LEU A 126 -2.45 -5.25 17.03
C LEU A 126 -3.37 -4.70 15.92
N LEU A 127 -2.89 -3.74 15.12
CA LEU A 127 -3.65 -3.07 14.05
C LEU A 127 -4.45 -4.02 13.13
N THR A 128 -3.88 -5.18 12.81
CA THR A 128 -4.50 -6.17 11.90
C THR A 128 -5.41 -7.19 12.59
N ARG A 129 -5.53 -7.10 13.92
CA ARG A 129 -6.13 -8.14 14.79
C ARG A 129 -7.22 -7.60 15.72
N THR A 130 -7.53 -6.31 15.66
CA THR A 130 -8.45 -5.65 16.58
C THR A 130 -9.44 -4.77 15.82
N ASP A 131 -10.51 -4.39 16.52
CA ASP A 131 -11.46 -3.35 16.10
C ASP A 131 -10.88 -1.93 16.25
N LYS A 132 -11.59 -0.96 15.67
CA LYS A 132 -11.16 0.44 15.64
C LYS A 132 -11.06 1.03 17.05
N GLU A 133 -12.09 0.86 17.86
CA GLU A 133 -12.22 1.49 19.17
C GLU A 133 -11.07 1.05 20.10
N THR A 134 -10.82 -0.27 20.16
CA THR A 134 -9.72 -0.84 20.94
C THR A 134 -8.36 -0.34 20.44
N PHE A 135 -8.17 -0.22 19.13
CA PHE A 135 -6.93 0.29 18.57
C PHE A 135 -6.69 1.77 18.90
N GLU A 136 -7.73 2.60 18.75
CA GLU A 136 -7.67 4.04 19.04
C GLU A 136 -7.33 4.27 20.50
N TYR A 137 -8.00 3.56 21.40
CA TYR A 137 -7.70 3.59 22.83
C TYR A 137 -6.24 3.19 23.13
N ALA A 138 -5.76 2.08 22.57
CA ALA A 138 -4.39 1.63 22.77
C ALA A 138 -3.36 2.65 22.23
N LEU A 139 -3.67 3.32 21.12
CA LEU A 139 -2.81 4.33 20.51
C LEU A 139 -2.76 5.61 21.35
N ASP A 140 -3.88 6.02 21.95
CA ASP A 140 -3.94 7.16 22.87
C ASP A 140 -3.22 6.84 24.19
N LEU A 141 -3.42 5.65 24.74
CA LEU A 141 -2.72 5.19 25.94
C LEU A 141 -1.20 5.17 25.74
N TYR A 142 -0.73 4.70 24.58
CA TYR A 142 0.69 4.77 24.22
C TYR A 142 1.20 6.23 24.21
N ALA A 143 0.42 7.15 23.66
CA ALA A 143 0.78 8.56 23.55
C ALA A 143 0.98 9.22 24.91
N GLU A 144 0.10 8.93 25.86
CA GLU A 144 0.21 9.46 27.22
C GLU A 144 1.32 8.79 28.02
N THR A 145 1.45 7.45 27.92
CA THR A 145 2.53 6.71 28.60
C THR A 145 3.92 7.21 28.20
N TYR A 146 4.11 7.53 26.92
CA TYR A 146 5.39 7.94 26.37
C TYR A 146 5.46 9.43 26.02
N LYS A 147 4.59 10.28 26.59
CA LYS A 147 4.46 11.70 26.25
C LYS A 147 5.78 12.46 26.36
N ASP A 148 6.46 12.33 27.50
CA ASP A 148 7.72 13.04 27.77
C ASP A 148 8.85 12.47 26.93
N PHE A 149 8.90 11.14 26.80
CA PHE A 149 9.83 10.44 25.91
C PHE A 149 9.71 10.94 24.46
N LEU A 150 8.49 11.10 23.93
CA LEU A 150 8.27 11.60 22.56
C LEU A 150 8.59 13.09 22.38
N LYS A 151 8.55 13.88 23.46
CA LYS A 151 8.85 15.32 23.47
C LYS A 151 10.32 15.63 23.74
N GLU A 152 11.08 14.65 24.26
CA GLU A 152 12.49 14.79 24.57
C GLU A 152 13.29 15.33 23.38
N LYS A 153 14.13 16.32 23.66
CA LYS A 153 15.00 16.97 22.68
C LYS A 153 16.43 17.00 23.20
N SER A 154 17.37 16.79 22.29
CA SER A 154 18.80 16.98 22.55
C SER A 154 19.36 18.05 21.63
N THR A 155 20.30 18.84 22.12
CA THR A 155 21.05 19.80 21.33
C THR A 155 22.31 19.12 20.78
N GLY A 156 22.46 19.13 19.46
CA GLY A 156 23.64 18.58 18.81
C GLY A 156 24.85 19.50 18.93
N ALA A 157 26.03 18.98 18.55
CA ALA A 157 27.26 19.77 18.47
C ALA A 157 27.17 20.96 17.49
N ASP A 158 26.19 20.93 16.58
CA ASP A 158 25.87 22.02 15.64
C ASP A 158 24.99 23.13 16.26
N GLY A 159 24.74 23.08 17.57
CA GLY A 159 23.86 24.00 18.28
C GLY A 159 22.37 23.82 17.98
N LYS A 160 21.99 22.86 17.14
CA LYS A 160 20.59 22.65 16.75
C LYS A 160 19.90 21.65 17.67
N THR A 161 18.76 22.06 18.21
CA THR A 161 17.90 21.18 19.01
C THR A 161 17.06 20.27 18.13
N ARG A 162 17.09 18.97 18.38
CA ARG A 162 16.34 17.94 17.62
C ARG A 162 15.67 16.98 18.59
N TYR A 163 14.57 16.36 18.17
CA TYR A 163 13.95 15.29 18.96
C TYR A 163 14.90 14.10 19.10
N THR A 164 15.14 13.66 20.34
CA THR A 164 16.02 12.53 20.65
C THR A 164 15.53 11.26 19.95
N HIS A 165 14.24 10.97 20.08
CA HIS A 165 13.62 9.73 19.60
C HIS A 165 12.90 9.90 18.26
N LYS A 166 13.56 10.54 17.29
CA LYS A 166 12.97 10.91 15.99
C LYS A 166 12.28 9.75 15.26
N LYS A 167 12.85 8.54 15.29
CA LYS A 167 12.28 7.35 14.61
C LYS A 167 11.00 6.87 15.29
N THR A 168 11.01 6.70 16.61
CA THR A 168 9.84 6.32 17.42
C THR A 168 8.71 7.32 17.24
N ARG A 169 9.05 8.61 17.32
CA ARG A 169 8.12 9.70 17.07
C ARG A 169 7.52 9.62 15.67
N SER A 170 8.34 9.43 14.64
CA SER A 170 7.88 9.31 13.24
C SER A 170 6.94 8.11 13.03
N ALA A 171 7.23 6.99 13.69
CA ALA A 171 6.38 5.80 13.67
C ALA A 171 5.01 6.07 14.32
N TYR A 172 4.99 6.59 15.54
CA TYR A 172 3.75 6.94 16.25
C TYR A 172 2.90 7.93 15.43
N PHE A 173 3.50 9.03 14.96
CA PHE A 173 2.76 10.02 14.17
C PHE A 173 2.35 9.51 12.78
N SER A 174 2.96 8.43 12.26
CA SER A 174 2.45 7.80 11.05
C SER A 174 1.12 7.11 11.29
N LEU A 175 0.94 6.43 12.43
CA LEU A 175 -0.33 5.83 12.82
C LEU A 175 -1.40 6.90 13.03
N ARG A 176 -1.09 7.94 13.81
CA ARG A 176 -2.04 9.03 14.09
C ARG A 176 -2.54 9.71 12.81
N ARG A 177 -1.63 10.07 11.91
CA ARG A 177 -2.00 10.75 10.65
C ARG A 177 -2.80 9.85 9.71
N ASN A 178 -2.55 8.54 9.75
CA ASN A 178 -3.20 7.60 8.86
C ASN A 178 -4.47 6.97 9.47
N LEU A 179 -4.76 7.22 10.75
CA LEU A 179 -5.81 6.55 11.52
C LEU A 179 -7.17 6.55 10.80
N GLN A 180 -7.59 7.71 10.27
CA GLN A 180 -8.84 7.87 9.52
C GLN A 180 -8.94 6.97 8.28
N TYR A 181 -7.80 6.53 7.74
CA TYR A 181 -7.72 5.65 6.57
C TYR A 181 -7.49 4.18 6.94
N LEU A 182 -7.20 3.85 8.19
CA LEU A 182 -6.88 2.46 8.61
C LEU A 182 -8.10 1.60 8.93
N PHE A 183 -9.24 2.24 9.17
CA PHE A 183 -10.50 1.59 9.59
C PHE A 183 -11.69 1.97 8.71
N VAL A 184 -11.47 2.39 7.46
CA VAL A 184 -12.55 2.66 6.51
C VAL A 184 -13.38 1.40 6.25
N TRP A 185 -12.74 0.23 6.22
CA TRP A 185 -13.42 -1.07 6.15
C TRP A 185 -14.36 -1.33 7.33
N TYR A 186 -14.00 -0.83 8.52
CA TYR A 186 -14.75 -1.03 9.76
C TYR A 186 -15.92 -0.05 9.88
N ASN A 187 -15.74 1.20 9.46
CA ASN A 187 -16.76 2.25 9.54
C ASN A 187 -17.90 2.09 8.50
N ARG A 188 -17.77 1.19 7.52
CA ARG A 188 -18.78 0.95 6.48
C ARG A 188 -19.25 -0.52 6.43
N PRO A 189 -19.77 -1.08 7.53
CA PRO A 189 -20.27 -2.45 7.52
C PRO A 189 -21.53 -2.56 6.65
N GLY A 190 -21.62 -3.62 5.84
CA GLY A 190 -22.89 -4.04 5.21
C GLY A 190 -23.14 -3.63 3.75
N LYS A 191 -22.54 -2.54 3.23
CA LYS A 191 -22.69 -2.17 1.79
C LYS A 191 -21.46 -2.50 0.94
N LEU A 192 -20.26 -2.36 1.48
CA LEU A 192 -19.01 -2.52 0.74
C LEU A 192 -18.07 -3.48 1.48
N LYS A 193 -17.72 -4.62 0.86
CA LYS A 193 -16.76 -5.59 1.41
C LYS A 193 -15.32 -5.13 1.20
N ILE A 194 -14.97 -3.97 1.76
CA ILE A 194 -13.62 -3.39 1.63
C ILE A 194 -12.64 -4.24 2.42
N PRO A 195 -11.60 -4.82 1.80
CA PRO A 195 -10.59 -5.52 2.56
C PRO A 195 -9.70 -4.50 3.29
N ASN A 196 -9.26 -4.84 4.49
CA ASN A 196 -8.32 -4.03 5.27
C ASN A 196 -6.90 -4.03 4.68
N THR A 197 -6.62 -4.90 3.69
CA THR A 197 -5.28 -5.17 3.17
C THR A 197 -5.26 -5.42 1.66
N THR A 198 -4.08 -5.25 1.04
CA THR A 198 -3.83 -5.54 -0.38
C THR A 198 -3.28 -6.95 -0.62
N ASN A 199 -3.49 -7.91 0.29
CA ASN A 199 -2.94 -9.28 0.20
C ASN A 199 -3.25 -9.97 -1.13
N GLY A 200 -4.40 -9.64 -1.73
CA GLY A 200 -4.76 -10.15 -3.05
C GLY A 200 -3.76 -9.79 -4.16
N LEU A 201 -3.00 -8.70 -4.01
CA LEU A 201 -1.94 -8.27 -4.92
C LEU A 201 -0.58 -8.84 -4.50
N GLU A 202 -0.27 -8.88 -3.20
CA GLU A 202 1.04 -9.36 -2.71
C GLU A 202 1.36 -10.80 -3.15
N GLY A 203 0.41 -11.73 -3.00
CA GLY A 203 0.58 -13.11 -3.46
C GLY A 203 0.76 -13.19 -4.98
N TYR A 204 0.03 -12.36 -5.72
CA TYR A 204 0.12 -12.28 -7.18
C TYR A 204 1.50 -11.77 -7.62
N PHE A 205 2.00 -10.73 -6.97
CA PHE A 205 3.33 -10.17 -7.21
C PHE A 205 4.45 -11.15 -6.88
N SER A 206 4.33 -11.91 -5.79
CA SER A 206 5.31 -12.93 -5.44
C SER A 206 5.43 -14.00 -6.53
N HIS A 207 4.28 -14.51 -6.99
CA HIS A 207 4.23 -15.48 -8.08
C HIS A 207 4.77 -14.91 -9.40
N LEU A 208 4.38 -13.68 -9.74
CA LEU A 208 4.88 -12.96 -10.92
C LEU A 208 6.40 -12.76 -10.87
N LYS A 209 6.95 -12.34 -9.72
CA LYS A 209 8.40 -12.22 -9.50
C LYS A 209 9.12 -13.54 -9.69
N SER A 210 8.56 -14.65 -9.22
CA SER A 210 9.14 -15.97 -9.44
C SER A 210 9.23 -16.31 -10.94
N LYS A 211 8.15 -16.11 -11.71
CA LYS A 211 8.12 -16.36 -13.16
C LYS A 211 9.11 -15.47 -13.92
N VAL A 212 9.10 -14.16 -13.66
CA VAL A 212 10.01 -13.21 -14.31
C VAL A 212 11.47 -13.51 -13.97
N ARG A 213 11.75 -14.00 -12.75
CA ARG A 213 13.10 -14.37 -12.31
C ARG A 213 13.71 -15.53 -13.10
N ILE A 214 12.90 -16.42 -13.69
CA ILE A 214 13.40 -17.48 -14.58
C ILE A 214 13.93 -16.88 -15.89
N HIS A 215 13.45 -15.70 -16.27
CA HIS A 215 13.77 -15.02 -17.52
C HIS A 215 14.65 -13.76 -17.31
N ARG A 216 15.65 -13.84 -16.43
CA ARG A 216 16.55 -12.71 -16.08
C ARG A 216 17.28 -12.09 -17.27
N GLY A 217 17.60 -12.87 -18.30
CA GLY A 217 18.33 -12.41 -19.49
C GLY A 217 17.47 -11.69 -20.55
N LEU A 218 16.18 -11.48 -20.31
CA LEU A 218 15.33 -10.76 -21.26
C LEU A 218 15.68 -9.28 -21.33
N LYS A 219 15.71 -8.75 -22.56
CA LYS A 219 15.72 -7.30 -22.81
C LYS A 219 14.50 -6.64 -22.15
N LYS A 220 14.65 -5.36 -21.78
CA LYS A 220 13.64 -4.59 -21.04
C LYS A 220 12.24 -4.66 -21.64
N GLU A 221 12.10 -4.42 -22.93
CA GLU A 221 10.81 -4.44 -23.66
C GLU A 221 10.11 -5.80 -23.57
N ARG A 222 10.86 -6.89 -23.79
CA ARG A 222 10.32 -8.25 -23.70
C ARG A 222 9.96 -8.61 -22.27
N LYS A 223 10.73 -8.13 -21.29
CA LYS A 223 10.42 -8.30 -19.87
C LYS A 223 9.12 -7.58 -19.50
N ILE A 224 8.91 -6.37 -20.00
CA ILE A 224 7.64 -5.63 -19.86
C ILE A 224 6.49 -6.42 -20.46
N LYS A 225 6.64 -6.88 -21.71
CA LYS A 225 5.61 -7.65 -22.40
C LYS A 225 5.24 -8.94 -21.66
N LEU A 226 6.23 -9.66 -21.14
CA LEU A 226 6.03 -10.83 -20.28
C LEU A 226 5.25 -10.44 -19.02
N ILE A 227 5.64 -9.38 -18.33
CA ILE A 227 4.96 -8.92 -17.11
C ILE A 227 3.49 -8.59 -17.40
N LEU A 228 3.23 -7.77 -18.42
CA LEU A 228 1.87 -7.38 -18.79
C LEU A 228 1.03 -8.59 -19.20
N SER A 229 1.61 -9.55 -19.93
CA SER A 229 0.92 -10.79 -20.30
C SER A 229 0.54 -11.67 -19.13
N LEU A 230 1.38 -11.71 -18.09
CA LEU A 230 1.10 -12.47 -16.87
C LEU A 230 0.13 -11.75 -15.93
N LEU A 231 -0.06 -10.43 -16.09
CA LEU A 231 -0.97 -9.63 -15.28
C LEU A 231 -2.38 -9.57 -15.88
N LEU A 232 -2.48 -9.42 -17.21
CA LEU A 232 -3.74 -9.22 -17.93
C LEU A 232 -4.24 -10.48 -18.66
N GLY A 233 -3.39 -11.50 -18.80
CA GLY A 233 -3.74 -12.81 -19.39
C GLY A 233 -4.50 -13.69 -18.41
#